data_AF-A0A3C2AZ31-F1
#
_entry.id   AF-A0A3C2AZ31-F1
#
_cell.length_a   1.000
_cell.length_b   1.000
_cell.length_c   1.000
_cell.angle_alpha   90.00
_cell.angle_beta   90.00
_cell.angle_gamma   90.00
#
_symmetry.space_group_name_H-M   'P 1'
#
loop_
_entity.id
_entity.type
_entity.pdbx_description
1 polymer ?
#
loop_
_entity_poly.entity_id
_entity_poly.type
_entity_poly.pdbx_seq_one_letter_code
_entity_poly.pdbx_strand_id
1 'polypeptide(L)' 'TELAAQADIFLQIRPGEDPTLLAGLLHVILTEGLHDATFCDRWVEPGHLERLTAAVRPFTPQMVAARCDVDADAV' A
#
# COMPACT_ATOMS: atom_id res chain seq x y z
N THR A 1 -18.05 -2.88 12.16
CA THR A 1 -18.85 -1.64 12.05
C THR A 1 -19.82 -1.81 10.88
N GLU A 2 -20.89 -1.02 10.80
CA GLU A 2 -21.89 -1.15 9.72
C GLU A 2 -21.26 -1.07 8.32
N LEU A 3 -20.27 -0.19 8.12
CA LEU A 3 -19.57 -0.07 6.83
C LEU A 3 -18.70 -1.30 6.50
N ALA A 4 -18.07 -1.92 7.51
CA ALA A 4 -17.27 -3.12 7.31
C ALA A 4 -18.13 -4.31 6.84
N ALA A 5 -19.40 -4.36 7.25
CA ALA A 5 -20.33 -5.41 6.83
C ALA A 5 -20.76 -5.27 5.36
N GLN A 6 -20.51 -4.13 4.73
CA GLN A 6 -20.85 -3.85 3.33
C GLN A 6 -19.63 -3.78 2.40
N ALA A 7 -18.42 -3.96 2.92
CA ALA A 7 -17.20 -3.88 2.13
C ALA A 7 -16.92 -5.20 1.39
N ASP A 8 -16.49 -5.12 0.13
CA ASP A 8 -15.99 -6.30 -0.59
C ASP A 8 -14.75 -6.90 0.10
N ILE A 9 -13.90 -6.02 0.65
CA ILE A 9 -12.71 -6.38 1.40
C ILE A 9 -12.71 -5.58 2.70
N PHE A 10 -12.72 -6.29 3.83
CA PHE A 10 -12.55 -5.71 5.15
C PHE A 10 -11.26 -6.22 5.79
N LEU A 11 -10.26 -5.33 5.88
CA LEU A 11 -8.99 -5.62 6.56
C LEU A 11 -9.04 -5.12 8.00
N GLN A 12 -9.15 -6.07 8.93
CA GLN A 12 -9.16 -5.76 10.36
C GLN A 12 -7.73 -5.69 10.91
N ILE A 13 -6.99 -4.65 10.52
CA ILE A 13 -5.60 -4.47 10.94
C ILE A 13 -5.46 -4.19 12.44
N ARG A 14 -4.27 -4.49 12.99
CA ARG A 14 -3.87 -4.06 14.33
C ARG A 14 -3.95 -2.53 14.46
N PRO A 15 -4.50 -1.99 15.57
CA PRO A 15 -4.58 -0.55 15.78
C PRO A 15 -3.22 0.14 15.66
N GLY A 16 -3.16 1.21 14.86
CA GLY A 16 -1.95 2.01 14.64
C GLY A 16 -1.07 1.54 13.48
N GLU A 17 -1.46 0.49 12.76
CA GLU A 17 -0.70 -0.06 11.64
C GLU A 17 -1.21 0.42 10.26
N ASP A 18 -2.12 1.38 10.21
CA ASP A 18 -2.59 2.01 8.95
C ASP A 18 -1.43 2.50 8.08
N PRO A 19 -0.38 3.18 8.61
CA PRO A 19 0.75 3.60 7.78
C PRO A 19 1.53 2.43 7.17
N THR A 20 1.65 1.31 7.90
CA THR A 20 2.31 0.09 7.43
C THR A 20 1.51 -0.55 6.30
N LEU A 21 0.18 -0.66 6.46
CA LEU A 21 -0.71 -1.18 5.42
C LEU A 21 -0.61 -0.33 4.14
N LEU A 22 -0.74 1.01 4.27
CA LEU A 22 -0.67 1.92 3.12
C LEU A 22 0.69 1.88 2.41
N ALA A 23 1.79 1.73 3.16
CA ALA A 23 3.11 1.55 2.57
C ALA A 23 3.22 0.23 1.79
N GLY A 24 2.56 -0.84 2.27
CA GLY A 24 2.43 -2.12 1.56
C GLY A 24 1.66 -1.99 0.25
N LEU A 25 0.50 -1.34 0.28
CA LEU A 25 -0.30 -1.10 -0.94
C LEU A 25 0.51 -0.30 -1.97
N LEU A 26 1.22 0.74 -1.53
CA LEU A 26 2.09 1.53 -2.41
C LEU A 26 3.26 0.70 -2.96
N HIS A 27 3.83 -0.19 -2.16
CA HIS A 27 4.87 -1.11 -2.62
C HIS A 27 4.37 -1.93 -3.81
N VAL A 28 3.21 -2.58 -3.69
CA VAL A 28 2.62 -3.39 -4.78
C VAL A 28 2.30 -2.52 -6.00
N ILE A 29 1.59 -1.42 -5.82
CA ILE A 29 1.21 -0.51 -6.91
C ILE A 29 2.42 -0.02 -7.71
N LEU A 30 3.51 0.34 -7.03
CA LEU A 30 4.71 0.89 -7.67
C LEU A 30 5.58 -0.22 -8.29
N THR A 31 5.73 -1.36 -7.63
CA THR A 31 6.56 -2.47 -8.14
C THR A 31 5.93 -3.18 -9.33
N GLU A 32 4.60 -3.27 -9.37
CA GLU A 32 3.85 -3.87 -10.47
C GLU A 32 3.46 -2.87 -11.58
N GLY A 33 3.75 -1.58 -11.39
CA GLY A 33 3.47 -0.54 -12.39
C GLY A 33 1.97 -0.24 -12.57
N LEU A 34 1.18 -0.39 -11.50
CA LEU A 34 -0.27 -0.19 -11.49
C LEU A 34 -0.71 1.27 -11.30
N HIS A 35 0.25 2.18 -11.09
CA HIS A 35 -0.02 3.62 -11.00
C HIS A 35 -0.24 4.24 -12.38
N ASP A 36 -0.96 5.37 -12.44
CA ASP A 36 -1.11 6.15 -13.66
C ASP A 36 0.20 6.89 -13.98
N ALA A 37 1.03 6.27 -14.80
CA ALA A 37 2.32 6.84 -15.22
C ALA A 37 2.17 8.20 -15.92
N THR A 38 1.14 8.38 -16.77
CA THR A 38 0.95 9.65 -17.50
C THR A 38 0.56 10.79 -16.56
N PHE A 39 -0.27 10.48 -15.55
CA PHE A 39 -0.59 11.44 -14.51
C PHE A 39 0.64 11.80 -13.69
N CYS A 40 1.41 10.80 -13.25
CA CYS A 40 2.61 11.03 -12.45
C CYS A 40 3.65 11.84 -13.21
N ASP A 41 3.94 11.52 -14.48
CA ASP A 41 4.90 12.25 -15.31
C ASP A 41 4.52 13.73 -15.49
N ARG A 42 3.22 14.05 -15.46
CA ARG A 42 2.73 15.42 -15.65
C ARG A 42 2.69 16.24 -14.36
N TRP A 43 2.40 15.59 -13.23
CA TRP A 43 1.99 16.30 -12.01
C TRP A 43 2.84 15.99 -10.77
N VAL A 44 3.71 14.98 -10.83
CA VAL A 44 4.63 14.64 -9.74
C VAL A 44 5.99 15.25 -10.02
N GLU A 45 6.56 15.90 -9.01
CA GLU A 45 7.89 16.50 -9.11
C GLU A 45 8.95 15.45 -9.51
N PRO A 46 9.88 15.79 -10.41
CA PRO A 46 10.92 14.86 -10.85
C PRO A 46 11.69 14.25 -9.66
N GLY A 47 11.86 12.92 -9.66
CA GLY A 47 12.59 12.21 -8.60
C GLY A 47 11.74 11.85 -7.38
N HIS A 48 10.51 12.35 -7.23
CA HIS A 48 9.67 12.06 -6.06
C HIS A 48 9.09 10.65 -6.09
N LEU A 49 8.75 10.14 -7.27
CA LEU A 49 8.21 8.79 -7.42
C LEU A 49 9.27 7.73 -7.08
N GLU A 50 10.52 7.97 -7.48
CA GLU A 50 11.66 7.11 -7.17
C GLU A 50 11.98 7.14 -5.67
N ARG A 51 11.94 8.32 -5.04
CA ARG A 51 12.10 8.46 -3.59
C ARG A 51 11.01 7.73 -2.82
N LEU A 52 9.76 7.84 -3.26
CA LEU A 52 8.64 7.12 -2.67
C LEU A 52 8.83 5.61 -2.83
N THR A 53 9.16 5.14 -4.03
CA THR A 53 9.43 3.73 -4.33
C THR A 53 10.55 3.18 -3.44
N ALA A 54 11.62 3.95 -3.23
CA ALA A 54 12.70 3.57 -2.33
C ALA A 54 12.25 3.50 -0.87
N ALA A 55 11.42 4.44 -0.41
CA ALA A 55 10.90 4.48 0.95
C ALA A 55 9.97 3.31 1.27
N VAL A 56 9.13 2.88 0.31
CA VAL A 56 8.19 1.76 0.51
C VAL A 56 8.77 0.40 0.16
N ARG A 57 9.99 0.33 -0.40
CA ARG A 57 10.66 -0.94 -0.74
C ARG A 57 10.69 -1.97 0.40
N PRO A 58 10.92 -1.62 1.68
CA PRO A 58 10.93 -2.60 2.77
C PRO A 58 9.55 -3.17 3.12
N PHE A 59 8.46 -2.57 2.63
CA PHE A 59 7.09 -2.92 2.98
C PHE A 59 6.51 -3.98 2.02
N THR A 60 7.14 -5.15 1.99
CA THR A 60 6.63 -6.29 1.21
C THR A 60 5.29 -6.78 1.78
N PRO A 61 4.40 -7.39 0.96
CA PRO A 61 3.13 -7.93 1.45
C PRO A 61 3.28 -8.86 2.66
N GLN A 62 4.32 -9.70 2.67
CA GLN A 62 4.59 -10.61 3.79
C GLN A 62 4.98 -9.89 5.09
N MET A 63 5.77 -8.81 4.98
CA MET A 63 6.16 -8.00 6.14
C MET A 63 4.94 -7.29 6.72
N VAL A 64 4.15 -6.67 5.84
CA VAL A 64 2.95 -5.90 6.20
C VAL A 64 1.89 -6.82 6.80
N ALA A 65 1.64 -7.98 6.21
CA ALA A 65 0.71 -9.00 6.72
C ALA A 65 1.06 -9.42 8.16
N ALA A 66 2.32 -9.76 8.42
CA ALA A 66 2.78 -10.16 9.75
C ALA A 66 2.62 -9.06 10.79
N ARG A 67 2.86 -7.81 10.38
CA ARG A 67 2.79 -6.64 11.27
C ARG A 67 1.34 -6.20 11.54
N CYS A 68 0.52 -6.15 10.50
CA CYS A 68 -0.88 -5.72 10.53
C CYS A 68 -1.85 -6.81 10.98
N ASP A 69 -1.42 -8.08 11.02
CA ASP A 69 -2.26 -9.26 11.36
C ASP A 69 -3.36 -9.55 10.33
N VAL A 70 -2.99 -9.51 9.06
CA VAL A 70 -3.88 -9.79 7.92
C VAL A 70 -3.24 -10.82 6.99
N ASP A 71 -4.01 -11.35 6.04
CA ASP A 71 -3.48 -12.20 4.98
C ASP A 71 -2.58 -11.39 4.03
N ALA A 72 -1.46 -11.96 3.60
CA ALA A 72 -0.56 -11.33 2.64
C ALA A 72 -1.18 -11.21 1.25
N ASP A 73 -2.08 -12.11 0.87
CA ASP A 73 -2.78 -12.01 -0.42
C ASP A 73 -3.84 -10.90 -0.43
N ALA A 74 -4.12 -10.32 0.74
CA ALA A 74 -5.05 -9.21 0.90
C ALA A 74 -4.36 -7.83 0.97
N VAL A 75 -3.02 -7.80 0.93
CA VAL A 75 -2.17 -6.60 0.84
C VAL A 75 -1.71 -6.42 -0.59
#